data_AF-A0A4Z0A1G3-F1
#
_entry.id   AF-A0A4Z0A1G3-F1
#
_cell.length_a   1.000
_cell.length_b   1.000
_cell.length_c   1.000
_cell.angle_alpha   90.00
_cell.angle_beta   90.00
_cell.angle_gamma   90.00
#
_symmetry.space_group_name_H-M   'P 1'
#
loop_
_entity.id
_entity.type
_entity.pdbx_description
1 polymer ?
#
loop_
_entity_poly.entity_id
_entity_poly.type
_entity_poly.pdbx_seq_one_letter_code
_entity_poly.pdbx_strand_id
1 'polypeptide(L)'
;MPLEVWERTRQVNLDGSFYITQAVARQMKEQTPQGGSIIGISSISALVGGAQQVHYTPTKAGILSLMQSTAVALGKYNIRANAILPGTIATDINKENLSDAKKREGMVKRTCLGRLGNPDDIAGPVVFLASDLANEEVKLK
;
A
#
# COMPACT_ATOMS: atom_id res chain seq x y z
N MET A 1 -3.79 23.67 7.41
CA MET A 1 -2.64 22.78 7.17
C MET A 1 -1.67 23.53 6.27
N PRO A 2 -0.38 23.64 6.61
CA PRO A 2 0.59 24.33 5.76
C PRO A 2 0.73 23.68 4.39
N LEU A 3 0.97 24.48 3.35
CA LEU A 3 1.09 23.99 1.97
C LEU A 3 2.26 23.00 1.84
N GLU A 4 3.36 23.27 2.53
CA GLU A 4 4.60 22.51 2.51
C GLU A 4 4.37 21.07 3.02
N VAL A 5 3.45 20.90 3.98
CA VAL A 5 3.08 19.57 4.49
C VAL A 5 2.36 18.76 3.42
N TRP A 6 1.44 19.39 2.69
CA TRP A 6 0.76 18.75 1.58
C TRP A 6 1.75 18.39 0.47
N GLU A 7 2.58 19.34 0.04
CA GLU A 7 3.55 19.13 -1.04
C GLU A 7 4.52 18.02 -0.72
N ARG A 8 5.12 18.05 0.47
CA ARG A 8 6.03 16.98 0.93
C ARG A 8 5.33 15.62 0.92
N THR A 9 4.10 15.55 1.45
CA THR A 9 3.36 14.28 1.54
C THR A 9 3.02 13.74 0.16
N ARG A 10 2.58 14.60 -0.75
CA ARG A 10 2.25 14.26 -2.14
C ARG A 10 3.49 13.80 -2.91
N GLN A 11 4.60 14.54 -2.82
CA GLN A 11 5.86 14.21 -3.49
C GLN A 11 6.41 12.86 -3.01
N VAL A 12 6.43 12.63 -1.69
CA VAL A 12 6.95 11.36 -1.14
C VAL A 12 6.02 10.19 -1.48
N ASN A 13 4.73 10.31 -1.17
CA ASN A 13 3.83 9.16 -1.26
C ASN A 13 3.40 8.87 -2.68
N LEU A 14 3.06 9.88 -3.49
CA LEU A 14 2.45 9.66 -4.80
C LEU A 14 3.48 9.74 -5.91
N ASP A 15 4.26 10.82 -5.97
CA ASP A 15 5.26 10.97 -7.04
C ASP A 15 6.35 9.91 -6.91
N GLY A 16 6.86 9.71 -5.69
CA GLY A 16 7.83 8.64 -5.40
C GLY A 16 7.33 7.25 -5.82
N SER A 17 6.08 6.91 -5.46
CA SER A 17 5.47 5.65 -5.90
C SER A 17 5.35 5.55 -7.42
N PHE A 18 4.94 6.62 -8.10
CA PHE A 18 4.84 6.64 -9.56
C PHE A 18 6.20 6.44 -10.24
N TYR A 19 7.22 7.20 -9.83
CA TYR A 19 8.54 7.14 -10.45
C TYR A 19 9.21 5.78 -10.25
N ILE A 20 9.14 5.21 -9.04
CA ILE A 20 9.68 3.87 -8.79
C ILE A 20 8.90 2.82 -9.57
N THR A 21 7.56 2.88 -9.58
CA THR A 21 6.73 1.95 -10.35
C THR A 21 7.12 1.96 -11.83
N GLN A 22 7.31 3.15 -12.41
CA GLN A 22 7.73 3.28 -13.80
C GLN A 22 9.12 2.67 -14.04
N ALA A 23 10.09 2.98 -13.18
CA ALA A 23 11.46 2.49 -13.32
C ALA A 23 11.52 0.95 -13.23
N VAL A 24 10.89 0.35 -12.22
CA VAL A 24 10.89 -1.11 -12.05
C VAL A 24 10.08 -1.80 -13.15
N ALA A 25 8.98 -1.20 -13.62
CA ALA A 25 8.19 -1.75 -14.72
C ALA A 25 8.99 -1.84 -16.03
N ARG A 26 9.84 -0.85 -16.33
CA ARG A 26 10.74 -0.90 -17.49
C ARG A 26 11.71 -2.07 -17.37
N GLN A 27 12.35 -2.21 -16.22
CA GLN A 27 13.26 -3.32 -15.96
C GLN A 27 12.56 -4.69 -16.05
N MET A 28 11.40 -4.84 -15.41
CA MET A 28 10.61 -6.09 -15.42
C MET A 28 10.15 -6.49 -16.82
N LYS A 29 9.90 -5.51 -17.69
CA LYS A 29 9.56 -5.75 -19.09
C LYS A 29 10.76 -6.23 -19.91
N GLU A 30 11.96 -5.74 -19.62
CA GLU A 30 13.18 -6.00 -20.41
C GLU A 30 13.98 -7.22 -19.92
N GLN A 31 13.88 -7.57 -18.64
CA GLN A 31 14.60 -8.71 -18.05
C GLN A 31 14.16 -10.07 -18.63
N THR A 32 15.00 -11.09 -18.42
CA THR A 32 14.71 -12.49 -18.77
C THR A 32 14.85 -13.37 -17.52
N PRO A 33 13.79 -14.09 -17.09
CA PRO A 33 12.44 -14.09 -17.67
C PRO A 33 11.71 -12.75 -17.48
N GLN A 34 10.87 -12.39 -18.46
CA GLN A 34 10.02 -11.19 -18.40
C GLN A 34 8.93 -11.37 -17.33
N GLY A 35 8.71 -10.32 -16.54
CA GLY A 35 7.63 -10.26 -15.55
C GLY A 35 8.09 -9.83 -14.17
N GLY A 36 7.15 -9.87 -13.22
CA GLY A 36 7.41 -9.54 -11.82
C GLY A 36 6.14 -9.19 -11.05
N SER A 37 6.31 -8.78 -9.80
CA SER A 37 5.21 -8.34 -8.92
C SER A 37 5.54 -6.98 -8.29
N ILE A 38 4.64 -6.02 -8.45
CA ILE A 38 4.73 -4.67 -7.87
C ILE A 38 3.64 -4.55 -6.79
N ILE A 39 4.02 -4.18 -5.57
CA ILE A 39 3.09 -4.08 -4.44
C ILE A 39 3.13 -2.66 -3.88
N GLY A 40 2.05 -1.91 -4.07
CA GLY A 40 1.89 -0.58 -3.51
C GLY A 40 1.38 -0.62 -2.06
N ILE A 41 2.03 0.14 -1.16
CA ILE A 41 1.56 0.28 0.22
C ILE A 41 0.64 1.51 0.32
N SER A 42 -0.66 1.25 0.27
CA SER A 42 -1.72 2.23 0.43
C SER A 42 -2.09 2.41 1.93
N SER A 43 -3.37 2.56 2.25
CA SER A 43 -3.92 2.69 3.60
C SER A 43 -5.42 2.43 3.56
N ILE A 44 -6.01 1.93 4.64
CA ILE A 44 -7.47 1.92 4.79
C ILE A 44 -8.07 3.33 4.62
N SER A 45 -7.31 4.38 4.96
CA SER A 45 -7.73 5.79 4.77
C SER A 45 -8.06 6.11 3.31
N ALA A 46 -7.50 5.37 2.33
CA ALA A 46 -7.84 5.50 0.93
C ALA A 46 -9.34 5.23 0.64
N LEU A 47 -10.00 4.45 1.49
CA LEU A 47 -11.40 4.06 1.34
C LEU A 47 -12.34 4.83 2.28
N VAL A 48 -11.91 5.11 3.51
CA VAL A 48 -12.81 5.61 4.57
C VAL A 48 -12.55 7.06 4.99
N GLY A 49 -11.51 7.69 4.46
CA GLY A 49 -11.14 9.05 4.87
C GLY A 49 -10.49 9.13 6.26
N GLY A 50 -9.93 10.29 6.58
CA GLY A 50 -9.35 10.57 7.88
C GLY A 50 -9.37 12.06 8.18
N ALA A 51 -10.10 12.46 9.22
CA ALA A 51 -10.37 13.89 9.51
C ALA A 51 -9.10 14.74 9.63
N GLN A 52 -8.02 14.18 10.17
CA GLN A 52 -6.72 14.87 10.33
C GLN A 52 -5.70 14.48 9.25
N GLN A 53 -6.13 13.79 8.19
CA GLN A 53 -5.27 13.17 7.18
C GLN A 53 -5.55 13.67 5.76
N VAL A 54 -6.12 14.87 5.60
CA VAL A 54 -6.47 15.43 4.27
C VAL A 54 -5.27 15.59 3.33
N HIS A 55 -4.05 15.71 3.86
CA HIS A 55 -2.80 15.69 3.07
C HIS A 55 -2.33 14.29 2.68
N TYR A 56 -2.74 13.27 3.42
CA TYR A 56 -2.24 11.90 3.31
C TYR A 56 -3.23 11.00 2.57
N THR A 57 -4.50 11.05 2.93
CA THR A 57 -5.56 10.22 2.36
C THR A 57 -5.61 10.26 0.83
N PRO A 58 -5.59 11.45 0.16
CA PRO A 58 -5.61 11.50 -1.29
C PRO A 58 -4.39 10.80 -1.92
N THR A 59 -3.22 10.89 -1.27
CA THR A 59 -2.00 10.23 -1.77
C THR A 59 -2.12 8.71 -1.71
N LYS A 60 -2.76 8.16 -0.67
CA LYS A 60 -2.96 6.71 -0.54
C LYS A 60 -4.05 6.18 -1.47
N ALA A 61 -5.11 6.96 -1.70
CA ALA A 61 -6.07 6.67 -2.77
C ALA A 61 -5.39 6.69 -4.15
N GLY A 62 -4.50 7.65 -4.38
CA GLY A 62 -3.67 7.72 -5.59
C GLY A 62 -2.80 6.48 -5.79
N ILE A 63 -2.16 5.95 -4.74
CA ILE A 63 -1.39 4.70 -4.83
C ILE A 63 -2.29 3.50 -5.18
N LEU A 64 -3.48 3.39 -4.56
CA LEU A 64 -4.42 2.32 -4.89
C LEU A 64 -4.80 2.36 -6.38
N SER A 65 -5.20 3.54 -6.87
CA SER A 65 -5.56 3.74 -8.28
C SER A 65 -4.36 3.49 -9.21
N LEU A 66 -3.16 3.93 -8.82
CA LEU A 66 -1.92 3.70 -9.57
C LEU A 66 -1.66 2.20 -9.76
N MET A 67 -1.77 1.37 -8.71
CA MET A 67 -1.56 -0.07 -8.82
C MET A 67 -2.62 -0.74 -9.72
N GLN A 68 -3.88 -0.32 -9.62
CA GLN A 68 -4.95 -0.81 -10.50
C GLN A 68 -4.65 -0.51 -11.97
N SER A 69 -4.30 0.74 -12.30
CA SER A 69 -3.92 1.12 -13.67
C SER A 69 -2.65 0.43 -14.14
N THR A 70 -1.68 0.21 -13.25
CA THR A 70 -0.43 -0.50 -13.55
C THR A 70 -0.71 -1.96 -13.93
N ALA A 71 -1.58 -2.64 -13.18
CA ALA A 71 -1.97 -4.03 -13.48
C ALA A 71 -2.60 -4.14 -14.88
N VAL A 72 -3.55 -3.26 -15.19
CA VAL A 72 -4.22 -3.23 -16.51
C VAL A 72 -3.22 -2.97 -17.64
N ALA A 73 -2.31 -2.01 -17.45
CA ALA A 73 -1.37 -1.61 -18.49
C ALA A 73 -0.28 -2.64 -18.76
N LEU A 74 0.17 -3.35 -17.72
CA LEU A 74 1.40 -4.15 -17.75
C LEU A 74 1.18 -5.67 -17.67
N GLY A 75 -0.04 -6.15 -17.45
CA GLY A 75 -0.33 -7.58 -17.39
C GLY A 75 0.15 -8.36 -18.63
N LYS A 76 0.09 -7.76 -19.82
CA LYS A 76 0.62 -8.33 -21.07
C LYS A 76 2.14 -8.59 -21.07
N TYR A 77 2.87 -8.04 -20.11
CA TYR A 77 4.29 -8.28 -19.88
C TYR A 77 4.55 -9.20 -18.68
N ASN A 78 3.54 -9.97 -18.26
CA ASN A 78 3.63 -10.85 -17.09
C ASN A 78 3.99 -10.09 -15.78
N ILE A 79 3.58 -8.83 -15.67
CA ILE A 79 3.79 -8.00 -14.48
C ILE A 79 2.46 -7.89 -13.71
N ARG A 80 2.44 -8.41 -12.48
CA ARG A 80 1.32 -8.23 -11.56
C ARG A 80 1.52 -6.94 -10.77
N ALA A 81 0.43 -6.20 -10.52
CA ALA A 81 0.45 -5.05 -9.63
C ALA A 81 -0.72 -5.11 -8.65
N ASN A 82 -0.43 -5.00 -7.36
CA ASN A 82 -1.40 -5.09 -6.29
C ASN A 82 -1.18 -3.98 -5.25
N ALA A 83 -2.17 -3.73 -4.41
CA ALA A 83 -2.04 -2.81 -3.28
C ALA A 83 -2.44 -3.49 -1.97
N ILE A 84 -1.68 -3.23 -0.92
CA ILE A 84 -2.07 -3.55 0.45
C ILE A 84 -2.53 -2.27 1.13
N LEU A 85 -3.65 -2.35 1.86
CA LEU A 85 -4.28 -1.24 2.58
C LEU A 85 -4.26 -1.53 4.08
N PRO A 86 -3.14 -1.27 4.79
CA PRO A 86 -3.08 -1.51 6.22
C PRO A 86 -4.12 -0.69 6.97
N GLY A 87 -4.67 -1.30 8.02
CA GLY A 87 -5.39 -0.60 9.09
C GLY A 87 -4.42 0.10 10.05
N THR A 88 -4.81 0.24 11.32
CA THR A 88 -3.88 0.76 12.33
C THR A 88 -2.91 -0.34 12.75
N ILE A 89 -1.65 -0.19 12.36
CA ILE A 89 -0.55 -1.10 12.73
C ILE A 89 0.28 -0.48 13.85
N ALA A 90 0.63 -1.26 14.87
CA ALA A 90 1.54 -0.86 15.93
C ALA A 90 2.98 -0.80 15.39
N THR A 91 3.32 0.33 14.78
CA THR A 91 4.68 0.64 14.31
C THR A 91 5.19 1.92 14.96
N ASP A 92 6.48 2.20 14.75
CA ASP A 92 7.18 3.36 15.28
C ASP A 92 6.50 4.69 14.92
N ILE A 93 5.90 4.78 13.73
CA ILE A 93 5.18 5.98 13.27
C ILE A 93 3.94 6.31 14.13
N ASN A 94 3.42 5.33 14.85
CA ASN A 94 2.24 5.47 15.69
C ASN A 94 2.59 5.54 17.18
N LYS A 95 3.86 5.43 17.59
CA LYS A 95 4.27 5.39 19.00
C LYS A 95 3.70 6.54 19.84
N GLU A 96 3.79 7.77 19.35
CA GLU A 96 3.25 8.96 20.06
C GLU A 96 1.71 9.00 20.11
N ASN A 97 1.05 8.55 19.05
CA ASN A 97 -0.42 8.47 19.04
C ASN A 97 -0.93 7.31 19.91
N LEU A 98 -0.15 6.24 20.05
CA LEU A 98 -0.46 5.06 20.83
C LEU A 98 -0.05 5.16 22.30
N SER A 99 0.81 6.13 22.67
CA SER A 99 1.10 6.44 24.07
C SER A 99 -0.08 7.10 24.79
N ASP A 100 -1.02 7.70 24.05
CA ASP A 100 -2.32 8.11 24.58
C ASP A 100 -3.25 6.90 24.65
N ALA A 101 -3.48 6.41 25.87
CA ALA A 101 -4.31 5.24 26.13
C ALA A 101 -5.73 5.36 25.56
N LYS A 102 -6.32 6.56 25.59
CA LYS A 102 -7.69 6.80 25.10
C LYS A 102 -7.75 6.73 23.58
N LYS A 103 -6.76 7.31 22.89
CA LYS A 103 -6.63 7.19 21.42
C LYS A 103 -6.40 5.75 21.01
N ARG A 104 -5.50 5.05 21.71
CA ARG A 104 -5.22 3.63 21.46
C ARG A 104 -6.48 2.77 21.63
N GLU A 105 -7.22 2.94 22.72
CA GLU A 105 -8.48 2.22 22.96
C GLU A 105 -9.51 2.52 21.86
N GLY A 106 -9.63 3.78 21.42
CA GLY A 106 -10.49 4.16 20.31
C GLY A 106 -10.10 3.52 18.97
N MET A 107 -8.81 3.32 18.70
CA MET A 107 -8.33 2.59 17.51
C MET A 107 -8.62 1.09 17.61
N VAL A 108 -8.42 0.50 18.78
CA VAL A 108 -8.73 -0.91 19.06
C VAL A 108 -10.23 -1.18 18.90
N LYS A 109 -11.10 -0.34 19.47
CA LYS A 109 -12.57 -0.47 19.37
C LYS A 109 -13.09 -0.41 17.94
N ARG A 110 -12.39 0.29 17.04
CA ARG A 110 -12.74 0.38 15.61
C ARG A 110 -12.19 -0.79 14.78
N THR A 111 -11.36 -1.65 15.38
CA THR A 111 -10.77 -2.80 14.70
C THR A 111 -11.53 -4.06 15.11
N CYS A 112 -12.14 -4.75 14.14
CA CYS A 112 -13.02 -5.91 14.43
C CYS A 112 -12.34 -7.03 15.22
N LEU A 113 -11.02 -7.18 15.07
CA LEU A 113 -10.23 -8.18 15.80
C LEU A 113 -9.92 -7.79 17.26
N GLY A 114 -10.39 -6.63 17.73
CA GLY A 114 -10.17 -6.18 19.12
C GLY A 114 -8.70 -5.92 19.46
N ARG A 115 -7.83 -5.77 18.46
CA ARG A 115 -6.41 -5.46 18.60
C ARG A 115 -5.92 -4.57 17.47
N LEU A 116 -4.81 -3.88 17.68
CA LEU A 116 -4.07 -3.27 16.58
C LEU A 116 -3.39 -4.36 15.74
N GLY A 117 -3.13 -4.06 14.47
CA GLY A 117 -2.28 -4.90 13.66
C GLY A 117 -0.82 -4.82 14.13
N ASN A 118 -0.03 -5.84 13.83
CA ASN A 118 1.42 -5.87 13.98
C ASN A 118 2.07 -5.89 12.58
N PRO A 119 3.38 -5.61 12.46
CA PRO A 119 4.07 -5.67 11.16
C PRO A 119 3.95 -7.03 10.45
N ASP A 120 3.92 -8.13 11.20
CA ASP A 120 3.83 -9.48 10.65
C ASP A 120 2.48 -9.76 9.97
N ASP A 121 1.41 -9.12 10.44
CA ASP A 121 0.08 -9.15 9.80
C ASP A 121 0.12 -8.56 8.37
N ILE A 122 1.14 -7.76 8.04
CA ILE A 122 1.36 -7.18 6.70
C ILE A 122 2.43 -7.96 5.92
N ALA A 123 3.47 -8.46 6.60
CA ALA A 123 4.56 -9.19 5.97
C ALA A 123 4.06 -10.44 5.23
N GLY A 124 3.18 -11.23 5.85
CA GLY A 124 2.60 -12.43 5.23
C GLY A 124 1.89 -12.12 3.90
N PRO A 125 0.91 -11.20 3.88
CA PRO A 125 0.26 -10.76 2.63
C PRO A 125 1.23 -10.21 1.57
N VAL A 126 2.28 -9.46 1.96
CA VAL A 126 3.31 -8.97 1.02
C VAL A 126 4.03 -10.15 0.38
N VAL A 127 4.50 -11.12 1.19
CA VAL A 127 5.19 -12.32 0.70
C VAL A 127 4.29 -13.13 -0.23
N PHE A 128 3.02 -13.32 0.15
CA PHE A 128 2.04 -14.00 -0.70
C PHE A 128 1.92 -13.31 -2.06
N LEU A 129 1.68 -11.99 -2.09
CA LEU A 129 1.53 -11.23 -3.33
C LEU A 129 2.83 -11.16 -4.15
N ALA A 130 4.00 -11.26 -3.52
CA ALA A 130 5.30 -11.29 -4.19
C ALA A 130 5.63 -12.68 -4.76
N SER A 131 5.04 -13.74 -4.22
CA SER A 131 5.31 -15.13 -4.60
C SER A 131 4.44 -15.62 -5.77
N ASP A 132 4.76 -16.81 -6.28
CA ASP A 132 3.96 -17.51 -7.29
C ASP A 132 2.61 -18.02 -6.78
N LEU A 133 2.40 -18.03 -5.46
CA LEU A 133 1.10 -18.39 -4.86
C LEU A 133 -0.03 -17.44 -5.26
N ALA A 134 0.32 -16.24 -5.72
CA ALA A 134 -0.60 -15.20 -6.18
C ALA A 134 -0.70 -15.12 -7.72
N ASN A 135 -0.21 -16.11 -8.47
CA ASN A 135 -0.34 -16.16 -9.92
C ASN A 135 -1.74 -16.66 -10.33
N GLU A 136 -2.29 -16.09 -11.42
CA GLU A 136 -3.57 -16.51 -11.99
C GLU A 136 -3.47 -17.79 -12.84
N GLU A 137 -2.29 -18.39 -12.99
CA GLU A 137 -2.13 -19.74 -13.53
C GLU A 137 -2.66 -20.78 -12.53
N VAL A 138 -3.99 -20.80 -12.35
CA VAL A 138 -4.66 -22.07 -12.11
C VAL A 138 -4.38 -22.88 -13.37
N LYS A 139 -3.33 -23.72 -13.32
CA LYS A 139 -3.22 -24.85 -14.23
C LYS A 139 -4.45 -25.70 -13.97
N LEU A 140 -5.54 -25.39 -14.68
CA LEU A 140 -6.65 -26.30 -14.88
C LEU A 140 -6.00 -27.54 -15.51
N LYS A 141 -5.75 -28.53 -14.66
CA LYS A 141 -5.49 -29.89 -15.09
C LYS A 141 -6.80 -30.47 -15.62
#